data_AF-A0A944MP19-F1
#
_entry.id   AF-A0A944MP19-F1
#
_cell.length_a   1.000
_cell.length_b   1.000
_cell.length_c   1.000
_cell.angle_alpha   90.00
_cell.angle_beta   90.00
_cell.angle_gamma   90.00
#
_symmetry.space_group_name_H-M   'P 1'
#
loop_
_entity.id
_entity.type
_entity.pdbx_description
1 polymer ?
#
loop_
_entity_poly.entity_id
_entity_poly.type
_entity_poly.pdbx_seq_one_letter_code
_entity_poly.pdbx_strand_id
1 'polypeptide(L)'
;MKKIALFLLCMLALLNAEIALNPNFQNNSIFVLNKLSMHHSVSFMSGYSTSQNGFYQSLYTNHLDYDFSEKLKLRLDLNFVNYGQFQNNLSFSENNSQTKILPNLSLDYQPNENLRISFEIKQYNQFGF
;
A
#
# COMPACT_ATOMS: atom_id res chain seq x y z
N MET A 1 -13.59 5.44 -5.33
CA MET A 1 -12.37 4.96 -6.00
C MET A 1 -11.87 5.89 -7.11
N LYS A 2 -12.67 6.24 -8.12
CA LYS A 2 -12.22 7.13 -9.23
C LYS A 2 -11.67 8.50 -8.80
N LYS A 3 -12.26 9.11 -7.77
CA LYS A 3 -11.84 10.45 -7.27
C LYS A 3 -10.47 10.44 -6.57
N ILE A 4 -10.10 9.35 -5.90
CA ILE A 4 -8.81 9.22 -5.20
C ILE A 4 -7.69 8.96 -6.20
N ALA A 5 -7.93 8.11 -7.20
CA ALA A 5 -7.00 7.90 -8.30
C ALA A 5 -6.72 9.19 -9.07
N LEU A 6 -7.77 9.99 -9.33
CA LEU A 6 -7.63 11.30 -9.99
C LEU A 6 -6.84 12.30 -9.14
N PHE A 7 -7.05 12.31 -7.82
CA PHE A 7 -6.32 13.16 -6.90
C PHE A 7 -4.82 12.80 -6.82
N LEU A 8 -4.49 11.51 -6.75
CA LEU A 8 -3.11 11.01 -6.81
C LEU A 8 -2.44 11.36 -8.15
N LEU A 9 -3.16 11.21 -9.26
CA LEU A 9 -2.66 11.58 -10.59
C LEU A 9 -2.38 13.08 -10.69
N CYS A 10 -3.24 13.93 -10.12
CA CYS A 10 -3.01 15.38 -10.06
C CYS A 10 -1.83 15.77 -9.16
N MET A 11 -1.64 15.11 -8.02
CA MET A 11 -0.48 15.35 -7.15
C MET A 11 0.83 14.97 -7.84
N LEU A 12 0.84 13.85 -8.57
CA LEU A 12 1.96 13.45 -9.42
C LEU A 12 2.23 14.47 -10.55
N ALA A 13 1.18 15.04 -11.15
CA ALA A 13 1.32 16.08 -12.17
C ALA A 13 1.86 17.41 -11.60
N LEU A 14 1.45 17.80 -10.39
CA LEU A 14 1.92 19.03 -9.72
C LEU A 14 3.38 18.94 -9.28
N LEU A 15 3.85 17.76 -8.85
CA LEU A 15 5.27 17.49 -8.61
C LEU A 15 6.15 17.68 -9.85
N ASN A 16 5.58 17.59 -11.07
CA ASN A 16 6.30 17.84 -12.33
C ASN A 16 6.32 19.33 -12.73
N ALA A 17 5.46 20.18 -12.16
CA ALA A 17 5.34 21.59 -12.57
C ALA A 17 6.54 22.45 -12.11
N GLU A 18 7.23 22.08 -11.02
CA GLU A 18 8.47 22.74 -10.60
C GLU A 18 9.70 22.36 -11.45
N ILE A 19 9.57 21.37 -12.34
CA ILE A 19 10.67 20.83 -13.18
C ILE A 19 10.63 21.43 -14.61
N ALA A 20 9.57 22.16 -14.97
CA ALA A 20 9.25 22.58 -16.34
C ALA A 20 10.01 23.82 -16.87
N LEU A 21 11.03 24.33 -16.18
CA LEU A 21 11.81 25.49 -16.66
C LEU A 21 13.15 25.13 -17.32
N ASN A 22 13.43 23.85 -17.62
CA ASN A 22 14.66 23.44 -18.30
C ASN A 22 14.35 22.65 -19.60
N PRO A 23 14.69 23.18 -20.79
CA PRO A 23 14.30 22.59 -22.07
C PRO A 23 15.11 21.34 -22.48
N ASN A 24 16.04 20.86 -21.64
CA ASN A 24 16.92 19.72 -21.96
C ASN A 24 16.52 18.40 -21.27
N PHE A 25 15.25 18.01 -21.31
CA PHE A 25 14.81 16.66 -20.89
C PHE A 25 14.83 15.68 -22.07
N GLN A 26 16.03 15.28 -22.48
CA GLN A 26 16.19 14.03 -23.23
C GLN A 26 16.03 12.85 -22.26
N ASN A 27 14.89 12.17 -22.36
CA ASN A 27 14.71 10.78 -21.94
C ASN A 27 14.85 10.44 -20.44
N ASN A 28 14.27 11.25 -19.55
CA ASN A 28 14.09 10.85 -18.15
C ASN A 28 12.71 10.20 -17.98
N SER A 29 12.66 8.87 -18.08
CA SER A 29 11.55 8.11 -17.48
C SER A 29 11.43 8.56 -16.01
N ILE A 30 10.29 9.16 -15.66
CA ILE A 30 9.92 9.53 -14.28
C ILE A 30 10.02 8.35 -13.30
N PHE A 31 10.01 7.12 -13.83
CA PHE A 31 10.38 5.90 -13.12
C PHE A 31 11.77 5.46 -13.57
N VAL A 32 12.80 5.93 -12.86
CA VAL A 32 14.12 5.32 -13.01
C VAL A 32 14.08 4.03 -12.19
N LEU A 33 14.07 2.88 -12.87
CA LEU A 33 13.91 1.56 -12.23
C LEU A 33 14.95 1.29 -11.14
N ASN A 34 16.14 1.91 -11.21
CA ASN A 34 17.17 1.79 -10.18
C ASN A 34 16.84 2.47 -8.84
N LYS A 35 15.85 3.37 -8.82
CA LYS A 35 15.33 4.04 -7.61
C LYS A 35 14.09 3.33 -7.05
N LEU A 36 13.57 2.33 -7.77
CA LEU A 36 12.43 1.53 -7.36
C LEU A 36 12.92 0.22 -6.76
N SER A 37 12.65 0.01 -5.47
CA SER A 37 12.79 -1.28 -4.82
C SER A 37 11.41 -1.91 -4.65
N MET A 38 11.31 -3.19 -4.93
CA MET A 38 10.08 -3.96 -4.73
C MET A 38 10.39 -5.21 -3.91
N HIS A 39 9.62 -5.43 -2.86
CA HIS A 39 9.63 -6.68 -2.12
C HIS A 39 8.21 -7.09 -1.74
N HIS A 40 8.02 -8.31 -1.29
CA HIS A 40 6.71 -8.81 -0.91
C HIS A 40 6.77 -9.56 0.40
N SER A 41 5.65 -9.55 1.13
CA SER A 41 5.46 -10.29 2.36
C SER A 41 4.14 -11.05 2.31
N VAL A 42 4.11 -12.20 2.97
CA VAL A 42 2.90 -13.02 3.15
C VAL A 42 2.73 -13.25 4.65
N SER A 43 1.53 -13.03 5.16
CA SER A 43 1.15 -13.39 6.51
C SER A 43 -0.17 -14.14 6.52
N PHE A 44 -0.33 -15.02 7.50
CA PHE A 44 -1.52 -15.82 7.69
C PHE A 44 -1.84 -15.87 9.19
N MET A 45 -3.13 -15.74 9.50
CA MET A 45 -3.66 -15.80 10.86
C MET A 45 -4.96 -16.60 10.84
N SER A 46 -5.18 -17.42 11.86
CA SER A 46 -6.45 -18.12 12.06
C SER A 46 -6.78 -18.18 13.53
N GLY A 47 -8.07 -18.22 13.85
CA GLY A 47 -8.55 -18.36 15.22
C GLY A 47 -9.81 -19.20 15.27
N TYR A 48 -10.07 -19.77 16.44
CA TYR A 48 -11.23 -20.61 16.71
C TYR A 48 -11.79 -20.27 18.08
N SER A 49 -13.12 -20.17 18.19
CA SER A 49 -13.83 -19.88 19.42
C SER A 49 -14.43 -21.15 20.03
N THR A 50 -14.67 -21.10 21.34
CA THR A 50 -15.39 -22.17 22.06
C THR A 50 -16.84 -22.33 21.61
N SER A 51 -17.41 -21.32 20.94
CA SER A 51 -18.71 -21.39 20.26
C SER A 51 -18.66 -22.06 18.88
N GLN A 52 -17.53 -22.70 18.55
CA GLN A 52 -17.30 -23.44 17.31
C GLN A 52 -17.35 -22.58 16.03
N ASN A 53 -17.08 -21.29 16.19
CA ASN A 53 -16.84 -20.38 15.07
C ASN A 53 -15.33 -20.26 14.88
N GLY A 54 -14.86 -20.28 13.65
CA GLY A 54 -13.47 -19.97 13.36
C GLY A 54 -13.35 -18.97 12.22
N PHE A 55 -12.15 -18.41 12.11
CA PHE A 55 -11.80 -17.49 11.04
C PHE A 55 -10.41 -17.79 10.54
N TYR A 56 -10.14 -17.33 9.32
CA TYR A 56 -8.80 -17.20 8.80
C TYR A 56 -8.66 -15.84 8.09
N GLN A 57 -7.43 -15.35 8.08
CA GLN A 57 -7.04 -14.16 7.36
C GLN A 57 -5.67 -14.41 6.73
N SER A 58 -5.56 -14.23 5.42
CA SER A 58 -4.27 -14.12 4.75
C SER A 58 -4.07 -12.70 4.25
N LEU A 59 -2.83 -12.24 4.27
CA LEU A 59 -2.42 -10.95 3.76
C LEU A 59 -1.16 -11.13 2.92
N TYR A 60 -1.25 -10.76 1.65
CA TYR A 60 -0.10 -10.58 0.78
C TYR A 60 0.13 -9.09 0.59
N THR A 61 1.32 -8.59 0.92
CA THR A 61 1.67 -7.19 0.71
C THR A 61 2.79 -7.08 -0.31
N ASN A 62 2.56 -6.30 -1.36
CA ASN A 62 3.63 -5.84 -2.24
C ASN A 62 4.08 -4.45 -1.78
N HIS A 63 5.34 -4.35 -1.37
CA HIS A 63 5.98 -3.13 -0.93
C HIS A 63 6.74 -2.51 -2.11
N LEU A 64 6.43 -1.26 -2.41
CA LEU A 64 7.06 -0.48 -3.47
C LEU A 64 7.72 0.74 -2.82
N ASP A 65 9.04 0.76 -2.77
CA ASP A 65 9.82 1.90 -2.30
C ASP A 65 10.40 2.66 -3.49
N TYR A 66 10.16 3.96 -3.57
CA TYR A 66 10.74 4.83 -4.58
C TYR A 66 11.51 5.99 -3.93
N ASP A 67 12.82 5.99 -4.14
CA ASP A 67 13.71 7.04 -3.65
C ASP A 67 13.81 8.16 -4.70
N PHE A 68 12.99 9.21 -4.58
CA PHE A 68 13.11 10.39 -5.45
C PHE A 68 14.52 11.01 -5.30
N SER A 69 15.00 11.10 -4.05
CA SER A 69 16.35 11.49 -3.66
C SER A 69 16.72 10.87 -2.30
N GLU A 70 17.94 11.09 -1.81
CA GLU A 70 18.34 10.69 -0.45
C GLU A 70 17.44 11.31 0.65
N LYS A 71 16.79 12.44 0.34
CA LYS A 71 15.97 13.22 1.27
C LYS A 71 14.47 13.00 1.10
N LEU A 72 14.01 12.42 -0.01
CA LEU A 72 12.59 12.27 -0.33
C LEU A 72 12.30 10.85 -0.80
N LYS A 73 11.52 10.13 0.00
CA LYS A 73 11.20 8.71 -0.21
C LYS A 73 9.70 8.50 -0.21
N LEU A 74 9.22 7.69 -1.12
CA LEU A 74 7.82 7.26 -1.20
C LEU A 74 7.76 5.76 -0.99
N ARG A 75 6.82 5.32 -0.14
CA ARG A 75 6.44 3.92 -0.02
C ARG A 75 4.98 3.74 -0.39
N LEU A 76 4.70 2.73 -1.19
CA LEU A 76 3.36 2.27 -1.51
C LEU A 76 3.27 0.79 -1.16
N ASP A 77 2.40 0.47 -0.20
CA ASP A 77 2.09 -0.91 0.17
C ASP A 77 0.74 -1.30 -0.42
N LEU A 78 0.73 -2.30 -1.30
CA LEU A 78 -0.48 -2.89 -1.86
C LEU A 78 -0.81 -4.17 -1.08
N ASN A 79 -1.76 -4.05 -0.15
CA ASN A 79 -2.16 -5.15 0.73
C ASN A 79 -3.36 -5.89 0.14
N PHE A 80 -3.20 -7.17 -0.17
CA PHE A 80 -4.23 -8.08 -0.62
C PHE A 80 -4.66 -8.94 0.56
N VAL A 81 -5.77 -8.56 1.19
CA VAL A 81 -6.31 -9.26 2.35
C VAL A 81 -7.39 -10.21 1.89
N ASN A 82 -7.25 -11.49 2.21
CA ASN A 82 -8.33 -12.48 2.10
C ASN A 82 -8.77 -12.85 3.52
N TYR A 83 -10.07 -12.81 3.77
CA TYR A 83 -10.64 -13.16 5.06
C TYR A 83 -11.82 -14.10 4.85
N GLY A 84 -11.94 -15.12 5.69
CA GLY A 84 -13.09 -16.01 5.71
C GLY A 84 -13.43 -16.49 7.12
N GLN A 85 -14.68 -16.92 7.28
CA GLN A 85 -15.23 -17.49 8.52
C GLN A 85 -15.76 -18.89 8.26
N PHE A 86 -15.77 -19.73 9.28
CA PHE A 86 -16.39 -21.06 9.25
C PHE A 86 -17.14 -21.34 10.54
N GLN A 87 -18.22 -22.13 10.45
CA GLN A 87 -19.10 -22.51 11.54
C GLN A 87 -19.30 -24.03 11.50
N ASN A 88 -19.07 -24.73 12.62
CA ASN A 88 -19.39 -26.15 12.88
C ASN A 88 -19.15 -27.18 11.75
N ASN A 89 -18.35 -28.20 12.06
CA ASN A 89 -17.68 -29.07 11.09
C ASN A 89 -16.76 -28.26 10.17
N LEU A 90 -15.59 -28.79 9.84
CA LEU A 90 -14.65 -28.20 8.86
C LEU A 90 -15.23 -28.13 7.43
N SER A 91 -16.57 -28.18 7.29
CA SER A 91 -17.28 -27.75 6.10
C SER A 91 -17.03 -26.26 5.90
N PHE A 92 -16.29 -25.94 4.85
CA PHE A 92 -16.26 -24.63 4.23
C PHE A 92 -17.65 -24.34 3.64
N SER A 93 -18.66 -24.18 4.50
CA SER A 93 -20.02 -23.85 4.09
C SER A 93 -20.03 -22.41 3.59
N GLU A 94 -20.35 -22.24 2.31
CA GLU A 94 -20.53 -20.97 1.60
C GLU A 94 -19.49 -19.89 1.90
N ASN A 95 -18.51 -19.88 1.00
CA ASN A 95 -17.36 -19.01 0.89
C ASN A 95 -17.72 -17.51 0.99
N ASN A 96 -17.94 -17.01 2.20
CA ASN A 96 -17.98 -15.57 2.51
C ASN A 96 -16.56 -14.97 2.52
N SER A 97 -15.71 -15.48 1.64
CA SER A 97 -14.33 -15.04 1.46
C SER A 97 -14.35 -13.65 0.83
N GLN A 98 -14.00 -12.63 1.60
CA GLN A 98 -13.87 -11.28 1.08
C GLN A 98 -12.40 -10.99 0.82
N THR A 99 -12.07 -10.76 -0.47
CA THR A 99 -10.76 -10.23 -0.85
C THR A 99 -10.85 -8.72 -0.97
N LYS A 100 -9.97 -8.00 -0.27
CA LYS A 100 -9.86 -6.55 -0.34
C LYS A 100 -8.43 -6.15 -0.68
N ILE A 101 -8.31 -5.08 -1.47
CA ILE A 101 -7.04 -4.44 -1.76
C ILE A 101 -7.00 -3.14 -0.97
N LEU A 102 -6.02 -2.99 -0.07
CA LEU A 102 -5.85 -1.84 0.80
C LEU A 102 -4.52 -1.17 0.48
N PRO A 103 -4.53 -0.06 -0.29
CA PRO A 103 -3.32 0.69 -0.56
C PRO A 103 -2.97 1.56 0.66
N ASN A 104 -1.73 1.45 1.13
CA ASN A 104 -1.15 2.39 2.08
C ASN A 104 -0.03 3.16 1.39
N LEU A 105 0.05 4.47 1.65
CA LEU A 105 1.05 5.35 1.07
C LEU A 105 1.75 6.09 2.19
N SER A 106 3.08 6.13 2.16
CA SER A 106 3.87 7.04 2.99
C SER A 106 4.83 7.86 2.13
N LEU A 107 4.96 9.15 2.44
CA LEU A 107 5.92 10.06 1.85
C LEU A 107 6.76 10.65 2.98
N ASP A 108 8.06 10.38 2.95
CA ASP A 108 9.02 10.82 3.95
C ASP A 108 9.98 11.83 3.34
N TYR A 109 10.00 13.05 3.88
CA TYR A 109 10.89 14.13 3.48
C TYR A 109 11.79 14.57 4.65
N GLN A 110 13.10 14.44 4.48
CA GLN A 110 14.11 14.86 5.45
C GLN A 110 15.04 15.90 4.82
N PRO A 111 14.69 17.20 4.87
CA PRO A 111 15.52 18.27 4.29
C PRO A 111 16.92 18.37 4.90
N ASN A 112 17.03 18.08 6.21
CA ASN A 112 18.28 18.07 6.99
C ASN A 112 18.17 17.10 8.18
N GLU A 113 19.25 16.95 8.95
CA GLU A 113 19.33 15.98 10.05
C GLU A 113 18.34 16.27 11.19
N ASN A 114 17.90 17.52 11.35
CA ASN A 114 17.08 17.98 12.47
C ASN A 114 15.58 18.07 12.15
N LEU A 115 15.18 17.90 10.87
CA LEU A 115 13.80 18.03 10.45
C LEU A 115 13.40 16.87 9.54
N ARG A 116 12.34 16.16 9.92
CA ARG A 116 11.66 15.14 9.13
C ARG A 116 10.18 15.44 9.07
N ILE A 117 9.61 15.36 7.87
CA ILE A 117 8.20 15.55 7.58
C ILE A 117 7.70 14.27 6.93
N SER A 118 6.68 13.65 7.52
CA SER A 118 6.12 12.39 7.03
C SER A 118 4.62 12.55 6.79
N PHE A 119 4.15 12.13 5.62
CA PHE A 119 2.74 12.04 5.29
C PHE A 119 2.38 10.56 5.15
N GLU A 120 1.32 10.13 5.81
CA GLU A 120 0.87 8.75 5.75
C GLU A 120 -0.64 8.66 5.49
N ILE A 121 -1.01 7.77 4.56
CA ILE A 121 -2.38 7.39 4.28
C ILE A 121 -2.46 5.87 4.47
N LYS A 122 -3.17 5.44 5.51
CA LYS A 122 -3.45 4.03 5.78
C LYS A 122 -4.93 3.73 5.57
N GLN A 123 -5.23 2.69 4.81
CA GLN A 123 -6.56 2.10 4.76
C GLN A 123 -6.61 0.88 5.66
N TYR A 124 -7.37 0.99 6.75
CA TYR A 124 -7.58 -0.13 7.66
C TYR A 124 -8.70 -1.03 7.15
N ASN A 125 -8.50 -2.33 7.32
CA ASN A 125 -9.58 -3.28 7.10
C ASN A 125 -10.60 -3.13 8.22
N GLN A 126 -11.88 -3.01 7.88
CA GLN A 126 -12.97 -2.87 8.86
C GLN A 126 -13.32 -4.18 9.58
N PHE A 127 -12.64 -5.29 9.27
CA PHE A 127 -12.78 -6.54 10.03
C PHE A 127 -11.95 -6.43 11.31
N GLY A 128 -12.47 -5.67 12.27
CA GLY A 128 -12.09 -5.80 13.67
C GLY A 128 -12.66 -7.11 14.21
N PHE A 129 -11.83 -7.85 14.94
CA PHE A 129 -12.34 -8.80 15.93
C PHE A 129 -12.78 -8.02 17.17
#